data_AF-A0A257LII2-F1
#
_entry.id   AF-A0A257LII2-F1
#
_cell.length_a   1.000
_cell.length_b   1.000
_cell.length_c   1.000
_cell.angle_alpha   90.00
_cell.angle_beta   90.00
_cell.angle_gamma   90.00
#
_symmetry.space_group_name_H-M   'P 1'
#
loop_
_entity.id
_entity.type
_entity.pdbx_description
1 polymer ?
#
loop_
_entity_poly.entity_id
_entity_poly.type
_entity_poly.pdbx_seq_one_letter_code
_entity_poly.pdbx_strand_id
1 'polypeptide(L)'
;MTHKLLPRLLARAFAALALTTAAVVTTAHAAEQPRTITIGLVAKSQGNPVFQAARVGAQDAAKELGAKLNLNIKIDWRTPNEEDAQKQAEAIEQLVLAGAEGIAVS
;
A
#
# COMPACT_ATOMS: atom_id res chain seq x y z
N MET A 1 35.88 34.93 -68.18
CA MET A 1 35.22 34.25 -67.05
C MET A 1 36.32 33.69 -66.13
N THR A 2 37.04 34.51 -65.37
CA THR A 2 36.75 35.05 -64.02
C THR A 2 36.67 34.00 -62.89
N HIS A 3 37.72 34.04 -62.05
CA HIS A 3 37.77 33.82 -60.59
C HIS A 3 37.71 32.36 -60.07
N LYS A 4 38.77 31.79 -59.46
CA LYS A 4 39.65 32.15 -58.32
C LYS A 4 39.29 31.26 -57.11
N LEU A 5 40.30 30.49 -56.68
CA LEU A 5 40.69 30.13 -55.30
C LEU A 5 39.63 29.84 -54.22
N LEU A 6 39.76 28.64 -53.65
CA LEU A 6 39.46 28.27 -52.25
C LEU A 6 39.79 29.45 -51.30
N PRO A 7 38.88 29.94 -50.43
CA PRO A 7 38.71 29.33 -49.09
C PRO A 7 37.30 29.56 -48.48
N ARG A 8 36.89 28.75 -47.49
CA ARG A 8 36.01 29.16 -46.35
C ARG A 8 35.67 27.97 -45.45
N LEU A 9 36.72 27.42 -44.85
CA LEU A 9 36.65 26.65 -43.59
C LEU A 9 36.36 27.56 -42.36
N LEU A 10 35.64 28.68 -42.54
CA LEU A 10 35.57 29.73 -41.53
C LEU A 10 34.24 30.50 -41.59
N ALA A 11 33.11 29.83 -41.33
CA ALA A 11 31.82 30.55 -41.28
C ALA A 11 30.71 29.92 -40.43
N ARG A 12 30.97 28.90 -39.59
CA ARG A 12 29.94 28.37 -38.67
C ARG A 12 30.47 28.03 -37.29
N ALA A 13 31.36 28.87 -36.77
CA ALA A 13 31.54 29.02 -35.33
C ALA A 13 30.68 30.21 -34.89
N PHE A 14 29.35 30.04 -34.76
CA PHE A 14 28.45 31.00 -34.09
C PHE A 14 27.01 30.44 -33.98
N ALA A 15 26.85 29.23 -33.46
CA ALA A 15 25.54 28.73 -33.02
C ALA A 15 25.68 27.77 -31.83
N ALA A 16 26.62 28.06 -30.94
CA ALA A 16 26.70 27.51 -29.61
C ALA A 16 26.33 28.62 -28.63
N LEU A 17 25.05 29.02 -28.58
CA LEU A 17 24.51 29.75 -27.43
C LEU A 17 22.98 29.69 -27.46
N ALA A 18 22.39 29.36 -26.31
CA ALA A 18 20.95 29.31 -26.03
C ALA A 18 20.21 28.03 -26.46
N LEU A 19 20.52 26.90 -25.79
CA LEU A 19 19.50 25.93 -25.41
C LEU A 19 19.79 25.37 -24.01
N THR A 20 20.04 26.28 -23.07
CA THR A 20 20.08 26.02 -21.63
C THR A 20 18.78 26.53 -21.02
N THR A 21 17.70 25.75 -21.08
CA THR A 21 16.52 25.98 -20.25
C THR A 21 15.84 24.66 -19.88
N ALA A 22 16.03 24.31 -18.61
CA ALA A 22 15.10 23.55 -17.77
C ALA A 22 14.70 22.14 -18.24
N ALA A 23 15.59 21.18 -18.03
CA ALA A 23 15.15 19.84 -17.65
C ALA A 23 14.48 19.96 -16.26
N VAL A 24 13.18 20.24 -16.24
CA VAL A 24 12.35 20.09 -15.04
C VAL A 24 12.37 18.61 -14.70
N VAL A 25 13.19 18.23 -13.73
CA VAL A 25 13.08 16.95 -13.05
C VAL A 25 11.82 17.04 -12.19
N THR A 26 10.66 16.76 -12.78
CA THR A 26 9.48 16.37 -12.01
C THR A 26 9.82 15.06 -11.33
N THR A 27 10.30 15.14 -10.09
CA THR A 27 10.26 14.03 -9.15
C THR A 27 8.78 13.77 -8.87
N ALA A 28 8.14 12.98 -9.72
CA ALA A 28 6.88 12.35 -9.39
C ALA A 28 7.13 11.53 -8.13
N HIS A 29 6.68 12.04 -6.98
CA HIS A 29 6.56 11.23 -5.78
C HIS A 29 5.55 10.15 -6.15
N ALA A 30 6.04 8.96 -6.49
CA ALA A 30 5.20 7.78 -6.56
C ALA A 30 4.56 7.65 -5.17
N ALA A 31 3.24 7.83 -5.09
CA ALA A 31 2.51 7.65 -3.85
C ALA A 31 2.85 6.25 -3.31
N GLU A 32 3.46 6.21 -2.12
CA GLU A 32 3.86 4.96 -1.49
C GLU A 32 2.59 4.14 -1.26
N GLN A 33 2.55 2.95 -1.86
CA GLN A 33 1.39 2.07 -1.76
C GLN A 33 1.14 1.73 -0.29
N PRO A 34 -0.10 1.83 0.21
CA PRO A 34 -0.41 1.51 1.60
C PRO A 34 0.07 0.11 1.95
N ARG A 35 0.89 -0.03 3.00
CA ARG A 35 1.28 -1.37 3.48
C ARG A 35 0.03 -2.10 3.95
N THR A 36 -0.04 -3.41 3.66
CA THR A 36 -1.15 -4.24 4.12
C THR A 36 -0.79 -4.88 5.46
N ILE A 37 -1.70 -4.77 6.42
CA ILE A 37 -1.59 -5.45 7.71
C ILE A 37 -2.79 -6.35 7.96
N THR A 38 -2.58 -7.45 8.67
CA THR A 38 -3.67 -8.37 9.04
C THR A 38 -3.88 -8.40 10.54
N ILE A 39 -5.12 -8.14 10.97
CA ILE A 39 -5.56 -8.28 12.35
C ILE A 39 -6.54 -9.47 12.42
N GLY A 40 -6.17 -10.48 13.21
CA GLY A 40 -7.03 -11.62 13.49
C GLY A 40 -8.13 -11.27 14.49
N LEU A 41 -9.33 -11.78 14.27
CA LEU A 41 -10.46 -11.63 15.19
C LEU A 41 -11.10 -12.99 15.44
N VAL A 42 -11.04 -13.43 16.70
CA VAL A 42 -11.56 -14.74 17.14
C VAL A 42 -12.45 -14.53 18.35
N ALA A 43 -13.76 -14.55 18.15
CA ALA A 43 -14.73 -14.53 19.24
C ALA A 43 -15.11 -15.96 19.68
N LYS A 44 -16.03 -16.05 20.63
CA LYS A 44 -16.47 -17.32 21.22
C LYS A 44 -17.32 -18.18 20.27
N SER A 45 -18.27 -17.57 19.55
CA SER A 45 -19.13 -18.26 18.59
C SER A 45 -19.76 -17.31 17.58
N GLN A 46 -20.11 -17.80 16.39
CA GLN A 46 -20.85 -17.01 15.41
C GLN A 46 -22.33 -16.91 15.73
N GLY A 47 -22.88 -17.86 16.50
CA GLY A 47 -24.29 -17.89 16.90
C GLY A 47 -24.73 -16.75 17.84
N ASN A 48 -23.79 -16.04 18.48
CA ASN A 48 -24.12 -14.89 19.31
C ASN A 48 -24.07 -13.57 18.50
N PRO A 49 -25.18 -12.81 18.43
CA PRO A 49 -25.26 -11.59 17.63
C PRO A 49 -24.32 -10.47 18.09
N VAL A 50 -23.89 -10.45 19.35
CA VAL A 50 -22.91 -9.47 19.85
C VAL A 50 -21.59 -9.58 19.09
N PHE A 51 -21.15 -10.80 18.76
CA PHE A 51 -19.91 -11.02 18.04
C PHE A 51 -20.03 -10.70 16.54
N GLN A 52 -21.23 -10.82 15.97
CA GLN A 52 -21.49 -10.33 14.61
C GLN A 52 -21.42 -8.80 14.55
N ALA A 53 -21.97 -8.11 15.56
CA ALA A 53 -21.84 -6.66 15.69
C ALA A 53 -20.36 -6.25 15.88
N ALA A 54 -19.61 -6.97 16.72
CA ALA A 54 -18.19 -6.73 16.91
C ALA A 54 -17.37 -6.92 15.62
N ARG A 55 -17.70 -7.93 14.79
CA ARG A 55 -17.07 -8.13 13.47
C ARG A 55 -17.28 -6.92 12.56
N VAL A 56 -18.52 -6.42 12.49
CA VAL A 56 -18.85 -5.22 11.69
C VAL A 56 -18.09 -4.00 12.21
N GLY A 57 -18.11 -3.77 13.53
CA GLY A 57 -17.37 -2.66 14.14
C GLY A 57 -15.87 -2.73 13.88
N ALA A 58 -15.26 -3.92 13.93
CA ALA A 58 -13.84 -4.11 13.60
C ALA A 58 -13.56 -3.80 12.12
N GLN A 59 -14.44 -4.19 11.20
CA GLN A 59 -14.31 -3.87 9.78
C GLN A 59 -14.44 -2.37 9.49
N ASP A 60 -15.33 -1.69 10.19
CA ASP A 60 -15.50 -0.24 10.03
C ASP A 60 -14.31 0.54 10.61
N ALA A 61 -13.82 0.13 11.78
CA ALA A 61 -12.58 0.67 12.36
C ALA A 61 -11.37 0.43 11.45
N ALA A 62 -11.27 -0.74 10.81
CA ALA A 62 -10.20 -1.05 9.86
C ALA A 62 -10.21 -0.11 8.65
N LYS A 63 -11.39 0.21 8.10
CA LYS A 63 -11.52 1.19 7.00
C LYS A 63 -11.12 2.59 7.46
N GLU A 64 -11.64 3.03 8.60
CA GLU A 64 -11.40 4.37 9.12
C GLU A 64 -9.91 4.59 9.45
N LEU A 65 -9.32 3.67 10.20
CA LEU A 65 -7.90 3.74 10.58
C LEU A 65 -6.98 3.49 9.39
N GLY A 66 -7.37 2.60 8.46
CA GLY A 66 -6.61 2.37 7.23
C GLY A 66 -6.44 3.65 6.42
N ALA A 67 -7.52 4.42 6.24
CA ALA A 67 -7.47 5.71 5.56
C ALA A 67 -6.61 6.75 6.33
N LYS A 68 -6.75 6.82 7.66
CA LYS A 68 -6.01 7.77 8.49
C LYS A 68 -4.50 7.49 8.55
N LEU A 69 -4.11 6.22 8.55
CA LEU A 69 -2.73 5.78 8.77
C LEU A 69 -2.01 5.41 7.48
N ASN A 70 -2.65 5.56 6.31
CA ASN A 70 -2.15 5.07 5.02
C ASN A 70 -1.81 3.57 5.06
N LEU A 71 -2.72 2.78 5.62
CA LEU A 71 -2.61 1.32 5.75
C LEU A 71 -3.78 0.63 5.05
N ASN A 72 -3.55 -0.56 4.52
CA ASN A 72 -4.62 -1.49 4.15
C ASN A 72 -4.81 -2.50 5.30
N ILE A 73 -5.80 -2.28 6.16
CA ILE A 73 -6.03 -3.11 7.34
C ILE A 73 -7.06 -4.20 6.99
N LYS A 74 -6.63 -5.47 7.02
CA LYS A 74 -7.49 -6.64 6.83
C LYS A 74 -7.92 -7.21 8.17
N ILE A 75 -9.21 -7.43 8.36
CA ILE A 75 -9.75 -8.22 9.48
C ILE A 75 -9.89 -9.68 9.03
N ASP A 76 -9.11 -10.59 9.62
CA ASP A 76 -9.23 -12.04 9.41
C ASP A 76 -10.12 -12.65 10.50
N TRP A 77 -11.38 -12.88 10.18
CA TRP A 77 -12.39 -13.44 11.07
C TRP A 77 -12.31 -14.97 11.10
N ARG A 78 -11.94 -15.53 12.25
CA ARG A 78 -11.79 -16.99 12.46
C ARG A 78 -12.63 -17.53 13.60
N THR A 79 -13.67 -16.80 14.01
CA THR A 79 -14.62 -17.23 15.04
C THR A 79 -15.32 -18.54 14.65
N PRO A 80 -15.36 -19.56 15.52
CA PRO A 80 -16.02 -20.83 15.24
C PRO A 80 -17.55 -20.66 15.18
N ASN A 81 -18.25 -21.55 14.45
CA ASN A 81 -19.71 -21.49 14.30
C ASN A 81 -20.42 -21.56 15.66
N GLU A 82 -20.06 -22.58 16.44
CA GLU A 82 -20.54 -22.81 17.80
C GLU A 82 -19.40 -22.63 18.80
N GLU A 83 -19.75 -22.46 20.08
CA GLU A 83 -18.76 -22.34 21.15
C GLU A 83 -17.93 -23.63 21.27
N ASP A 84 -16.63 -23.50 21.01
CA ASP A 84 -15.68 -24.60 21.04
C ASP A 84 -14.29 -24.04 21.32
N ALA A 85 -13.82 -24.23 22.56
CA ALA A 85 -12.55 -23.67 23.01
C ALA A 85 -11.35 -24.24 22.24
N GLN A 86 -11.44 -25.50 21.80
CA GLN A 86 -10.36 -26.13 21.03
C GLN A 86 -10.27 -25.50 19.64
N LYS A 87 -11.40 -25.32 18.94
CA LYS A 87 -11.41 -24.62 17.65
C LYS A 87 -11.01 -23.15 17.78
N GLN A 88 -11.35 -22.50 18.90
CA GLN A 88 -10.90 -21.14 19.17
C GLN A 88 -9.38 -21.07 19.30
N ALA A 89 -8.76 -22.01 20.03
CA ALA A 89 -7.31 -22.11 20.16
C ALA A 89 -6.63 -22.40 18.80
N GLU A 90 -7.17 -23.35 18.04
CA GLU A 90 -6.67 -23.68 16.69
C GLU A 90 -6.75 -22.45 15.76
N ALA A 91 -7.84 -21.68 15.81
CA ALA A 91 -7.96 -20.45 15.03
C ALA A 91 -6.87 -19.41 15.38
N ILE A 92 -6.54 -19.27 16.67
CA ILE A 92 -5.46 -18.40 17.14
C ILE A 92 -4.11 -18.90 16.61
N GLU A 93 -3.83 -20.20 16.71
CA GLU A 93 -2.59 -20.80 16.18
C GLU A 93 -2.46 -20.55 14.67
N GLN A 94 -3.53 -20.75 13.90
CA GLN A 94 -3.53 -20.49 12.46
C GLN A 94 -3.29 -19.01 12.12
N LEU A 95 -3.80 -18.08 12.93
CA LEU A 95 -3.54 -16.64 12.75
C LEU A 95 -2.08 -16.28 13.04
N VAL A 96 -1.47 -16.89 14.07
CA VAL A 96 -0.04 -16.72 14.36
C VAL A 96 0.81 -17.25 13.20
N LEU A 97 0.52 -18.47 12.72
CA LEU A 97 1.24 -19.08 11.60
C LEU A 97 1.07 -18.28 10.29
N ALA A 98 -0.09 -17.65 10.10
CA ALA A 98 -0.36 -16.77 8.96
C ALA A 98 0.32 -15.39 9.07
N GLY A 99 0.97 -15.09 10.19
CA GLY A 99 1.65 -13.81 10.41
C GLY A 99 0.71 -12.64 10.68
N ALA A 100 -0.41 -12.87 11.36
CA ALA A 100 -1.25 -11.78 11.84
C ALA A 100 -0.44 -10.84 12.75
N GLU A 101 -0.48 -9.53 12.46
CA GLU A 101 0.26 -8.50 13.22
C GLU A 101 -0.42 -8.16 14.55
N GLY A 102 -1.68 -8.58 14.73
CA GLY A 102 -2.41 -8.49 15.99
C GLY A 102 -3.57 -9.46 16.01
N ILE A 103 -3.96 -9.91 17.21
CA ILE A 103 -5.09 -10.82 17.41
C ILE A 103 -5.97 -10.25 18.53
N ALA A 104 -7.26 -10.08 18.26
CA ALA A 104 -8.28 -9.76 19.25
C ALA A 104 -9.12 -11.01 19.55
N VAL A 105 -9.29 -11.31 20.85
CA VAL A 105 -9.97 -12.51 21.35
C VAL A 105 -11.03 -12.14 22.39
N SER A 106 -12.13 -12.90 22.41
CA SER A 106 -13.21 -12.83 23.42
C SER A 106 -13.69 -14.22 23.83
#